data_AF-A0A6B1DYX7-F1
#
_entry.id   AF-A0A6B1DYX7-F1
#
_cell.length_a   1.000
_cell.length_b   1.000
_cell.length_c   1.000
_cell.angle_alpha   90.00
_cell.angle_beta   90.00
_cell.angle_gamma   90.00
#
_symmetry.space_group_name_H-M   'P 1'
#
loop_
_entity.id
_entity.type
_entity.pdbx_description
1 polymer ?
#
loop_
_entity_poly.entity_id
_entity_poly.type
_entity_poly.pdbx_seq_one_letter_code
_entity_poly.pdbx_strand_id
1 'polypeptide(L)'
;MFAVLAYALPLLGGLLGLAIDRGNSLTRVHATQSIGALLTMALSLLVWAVAGYLLALVPVIGPIFSISLFSLVIAMAIFLAVNWVISLYFALRGEERTIPLADRVTTRLFGEAGA
;
A
#
# COMPACT_ATOMS: atom_id res chain seq x y z
N MET A 1 -13.20 12.47 16.03
CA MET A 1 -11.82 12.67 16.55
C MET A 1 -10.94 11.42 16.38
N PHE A 2 -11.42 10.21 16.65
CA PHE A 2 -10.67 8.95 16.42
C PHE A 2 -10.26 8.69 14.96
N ALA A 3 -11.06 9.12 13.98
CA ALA A 3 -10.74 8.96 12.55
C ALA A 3 -9.44 9.67 12.11
N VAL A 4 -9.02 10.73 12.82
CA VAL A 4 -7.79 11.47 12.51
C VAL A 4 -6.54 10.76 13.06
N LEU A 5 -6.68 10.10 14.22
CA LEU A 5 -5.61 9.29 14.81
C LEU A 5 -5.37 8.00 14.01
N ALA A 6 -6.40 7.44 13.38
CA ALA A 6 -6.27 6.34 12.44
C ALA A 6 -5.36 6.70 11.24
N TYR A 7 -5.29 7.97 10.85
CA TYR A 7 -4.43 8.44 9.77
C TYR A 7 -3.02 8.88 10.19
N ALA A 8 -2.69 8.88 11.49
CA ALA A 8 -1.32 9.19 11.93
C ALA A 8 -0.34 8.03 11.64
N LEU A 9 -0.83 6.80 11.51
CA LEU A 9 -0.03 5.65 11.07
C LEU A 9 -0.83 4.86 10.02
N PRO A 10 -0.39 4.82 8.76
CA PRO A 10 -1.00 3.96 7.73
C PRO A 10 -1.13 2.51 8.19
N LEU A 11 -0.21 2.05 9.05
CA LEU A 11 -0.22 0.73 9.70
C LEU A 11 -1.34 0.56 10.75
N LEU A 12 -1.59 1.56 11.59
CA LEU A 12 -2.54 1.43 12.71
C LEU A 12 -3.98 1.75 12.28
N GLY A 13 -4.18 2.65 11.32
CA GLY A 13 -5.51 3.00 10.83
C GLY A 13 -6.25 1.84 10.17
N GLY A 14 -5.57 1.10 9.29
CA GLY A 14 -6.14 -0.07 8.61
C GLY A 14 -6.45 -1.21 9.59
N LEU A 15 -5.53 -1.50 10.52
CA LEU A 15 -5.71 -2.55 11.53
C LEU A 15 -6.81 -2.22 12.54
N LEU A 16 -6.89 -0.97 13.02
CA LEU A 16 -7.92 -0.55 13.96
C LEU A 16 -9.31 -0.47 13.30
N GLY A 17 -9.40 -0.04 12.03
CA GLY A 17 -10.65 -0.05 11.27
C GLY A 17 -11.26 -1.45 11.15
N LEU A 18 -10.44 -2.45 10.77
CA LEU A 18 -10.85 -3.85 10.70
C LEU A 18 -11.17 -4.50 12.06
N ALA A 19 -10.58 -4.00 13.14
CA ALA A 19 -10.82 -4.50 14.49
C ALA A 19 -12.10 -3.92 15.11
N ILE A 20 -12.44 -2.66 14.81
CA ILE A 20 -13.50 -1.91 15.48
C ILE A 20 -14.84 -2.03 14.75
N ASP A 21 -14.87 -2.04 13.41
CA ASP A 21 -16.13 -1.98 12.67
C ASP A 21 -16.14 -2.90 11.44
N ARG A 22 -16.28 -4.20 11.70
CA ARG A 22 -16.34 -5.26 10.68
C ARG A 22 -17.63 -5.30 9.85
N GLY A 23 -18.67 -4.57 10.28
CA GLY A 23 -20.00 -4.61 9.65
C GLY A 23 -20.18 -3.61 8.50
N ASN A 24 -19.32 -2.59 8.43
CA ASN A 24 -19.42 -1.51 7.47
C ASN A 24 -18.56 -1.78 6.22
N SER A 25 -19.19 -1.83 5.04
CA SER A 25 -18.53 -2.04 3.75
C SER A 25 -17.45 -0.99 3.48
N LEU A 26 -17.70 0.28 3.83
CA LEU A 26 -16.76 1.39 3.72
C LEU A 26 -15.48 1.13 4.53
N THR A 27 -15.64 0.74 5.79
CA THR A 27 -14.50 0.43 6.66
C THR A 27 -13.71 -0.76 6.13
N ARG A 28 -14.39 -1.79 5.61
CA ARG A 28 -13.73 -2.99 5.05
C ARG A 28 -12.90 -2.69 3.81
N VAL A 29 -13.41 -1.86 2.89
CA VAL A 29 -12.70 -1.45 1.67
C VAL A 29 -11.44 -0.66 2.00
N HIS A 30 -11.57 0.41 2.79
CA HIS A 30 -10.44 1.28 3.14
C HIS A 30 -9.38 0.55 3.98
N ALA A 31 -9.80 -0.35 4.88
CA ALA A 31 -8.87 -1.15 5.67
C ALA A 31 -8.11 -2.18 4.83
N THR A 32 -8.79 -2.88 3.90
CA THR A 32 -8.14 -3.80 2.96
C THR A 32 -7.14 -3.08 2.07
N GLN A 33 -7.50 -1.88 1.59
CA GLN A 33 -6.63 -1.07 0.75
C GLN A 33 -5.39 -0.59 1.51
N SER A 34 -5.53 -0.19 2.78
CA SER A 34 -4.42 0.21 3.65
C SER A 34 -3.45 -0.95 3.91
N ILE A 35 -3.97 -2.17 4.16
CA ILE A 35 -3.15 -3.38 4.29
C ILE A 35 -2.46 -3.72 2.96
N GLY A 36 -3.18 -3.64 1.84
CA GLY A 36 -2.62 -3.89 0.51
C GLY A 36 -1.48 -2.94 0.18
N ALA A 37 -1.62 -1.66 0.50
CA ALA A 37 -0.56 -0.66 0.32
C ALA A 37 0.67 -0.99 1.17
N LEU A 38 0.48 -1.38 2.44
CA LEU A 38 1.57 -1.78 3.32
C LEU A 38 2.31 -3.01 2.80
N LEU A 39 1.58 -4.06 2.43
CA LEU A 39 2.15 -5.29 1.87
C LEU A 39 2.91 -5.00 0.58
N THR A 40 2.35 -4.15 -0.29
CA THR A 40 3.03 -3.73 -1.53
C THR A 40 4.34 -3.02 -1.24
N MET A 41 4.38 -2.13 -0.24
CA MET A 41 5.62 -1.44 0.15
C MET A 41 6.65 -2.42 0.73
N ALA A 42 6.23 -3.33 1.62
CA ALA A 42 7.10 -4.33 2.23
C ALA A 42 7.69 -5.28 1.17
N LEU A 43 6.87 -5.75 0.24
CA LEU A 43 7.31 -6.59 -0.89
C LEU A 43 8.26 -5.84 -1.81
N SER A 44 8.00 -4.56 -2.10
CA SER A 44 8.89 -3.74 -2.94
C SER A 44 10.28 -3.59 -2.31
N LEU A 45 10.35 -3.35 -1.00
CA LEU A 45 11.62 -3.31 -0.26
C LEU A 45 12.33 -4.67 -0.24
N LEU A 46 11.58 -5.77 -0.04
CA LEU A 46 12.15 -7.12 -0.03
C LEU A 46 12.73 -7.49 -1.40
N VAL A 47 11.98 -7.24 -2.48
CA VAL A 47 12.42 -7.48 -3.85
C VAL A 47 13.68 -6.67 -4.17
N TRP A 48 13.69 -5.39 -3.79
CA TRP A 48 14.87 -4.55 -3.95
C TRP A 48 16.06 -5.07 -3.14
N ALA A 49 15.87 -5.47 -1.88
CA ALA A 49 16.95 -5.96 -1.04
C ALA A 49 17.58 -7.24 -1.61
N VAL A 50 16.76 -8.18 -2.08
CA VAL A 50 17.23 -9.41 -2.73
C VAL A 50 17.94 -9.10 -4.05
N ALA A 51 17.34 -8.28 -4.91
CA ALA A 51 17.95 -7.90 -6.19
C ALA A 51 19.25 -7.12 -6.00
N GLY A 52 19.27 -6.19 -5.04
CA GLY A 52 20.44 -5.38 -4.70
C GLY A 52 21.58 -6.21 -4.14
N TYR A 53 21.27 -7.18 -3.28
CA TYR A 53 22.26 -8.15 -2.79
C TYR A 53 22.88 -8.97 -3.93
N LEU A 54 22.04 -9.51 -4.83
CA LEU A 54 22.53 -10.27 -6.00
C LEU A 54 23.38 -9.42 -6.94
N LEU A 55 22.97 -8.16 -7.18
CA LEU A 55 23.75 -7.23 -7.99
C LEU A 55 25.08 -6.87 -7.34
N ALA A 56 25.12 -6.70 -6.02
CA ALA A 56 26.34 -6.36 -5.29
C ALA A 56 27.44 -7.45 -5.37
N LEU A 57 27.08 -8.67 -5.80
CA LEU A 57 28.07 -9.71 -6.13
C LEU A 57 28.94 -9.34 -7.35
N VAL A 58 28.46 -8.43 -8.21
CA VAL A 58 29.21 -7.91 -9.35
C VAL A 58 30.05 -6.71 -8.89
N PRO A 59 31.39 -6.80 -8.89
CA PRO A 59 32.24 -5.71 -8.44
C PRO A 59 32.04 -4.43 -9.27
N VAL A 60 32.20 -3.27 -8.64
CA VAL A 60 32.16 -1.93 -9.26
C VAL A 60 30.78 -1.51 -9.78
N ILE A 61 30.19 -2.26 -10.73
CA ILE A 61 28.91 -1.89 -11.37
C ILE A 61 27.69 -2.31 -10.55
N GLY A 62 27.77 -3.40 -9.81
CA GLY A 62 26.68 -3.96 -9.01
C GLY A 62 26.06 -2.97 -8.01
N PRO A 63 26.87 -2.34 -7.15
CA PRO A 63 26.40 -1.33 -6.20
C PRO A 63 25.71 -0.14 -6.87
N ILE A 64 26.21 0.32 -8.03
CA ILE A 64 25.62 1.46 -8.77
C ILE A 64 24.20 1.10 -9.21
N PHE A 65 24.02 -0.06 -9.85
CA PHE A 65 22.69 -0.51 -10.28
C PHE A 65 21.75 -0.77 -9.10
N SER A 66 22.24 -1.32 -7.99
CA SER A 66 21.43 -1.52 -6.77
C SER A 66 20.90 -0.20 -6.21
N ILE A 67 21.74 0.83 -6.14
CA ILE A 67 21.35 2.17 -5.70
C ILE A 67 20.35 2.78 -6.68
N SER A 68 20.60 2.68 -7.99
CA SER A 68 19.67 3.17 -9.01
C SER A 68 18.31 2.47 -8.93
N LEU A 69 18.26 1.16 -8.68
CA LEU A 69 17.00 0.42 -8.49
C LEU A 69 16.23 0.88 -7.26
N PHE A 70 16.88 1.42 -6.23
CA PHE A 70 16.20 1.98 -5.07
C PHE A 70 15.31 3.18 -5.44
N SER A 71 15.62 3.89 -6.53
CA SER A 71 14.76 4.97 -7.03
C SER A 71 13.36 4.48 -7.39
N LEU A 72 13.20 3.22 -7.84
CA LEU A 72 11.89 2.61 -8.09
C LEU A 72 11.12 2.37 -6.79
N VAL A 73 11.81 1.98 -5.71
CA VAL A 73 11.21 1.84 -4.38
C VAL A 73 10.71 3.20 -3.89
N ILE A 74 11.51 4.25 -4.08
CA ILE A 74 11.11 5.63 -3.75
C ILE A 74 9.88 6.05 -4.57
N ALA A 75 9.90 5.82 -5.89
CA ALA A 75 8.77 6.14 -6.76
C ALA A 75 7.48 5.40 -6.32
N MET A 76 7.60 4.11 -5.98
CA MET A 76 6.50 3.33 -5.42
C MET A 76 6.01 3.89 -4.09
N ALA A 77 6.91 4.29 -3.18
CA ALA A 77 6.56 4.88 -1.91
C ALA A 77 5.77 6.19 -2.08
N ILE A 78 6.22 7.07 -2.99
CA ILE A 78 5.51 8.31 -3.34
C ILE A 78 4.13 7.99 -3.91
N PHE A 79 4.04 7.04 -4.83
CA PHE A 79 2.78 6.61 -5.43
C PHE A 79 1.79 6.09 -4.37
N LEU A 80 2.25 5.24 -3.45
CA LEU A 80 1.44 4.72 -2.35
C LEU A 80 1.02 5.84 -1.39
N ALA A 81 1.89 6.80 -1.09
CA ALA A 81 1.57 7.95 -0.25
C ALA A 81 0.48 8.83 -0.86
N VAL A 82 0.56 9.12 -2.17
CA VAL A 82 -0.47 9.89 -2.89
C VAL A 82 -1.82 9.15 -2.84
N ASN A 83 -1.83 7.85 -3.13
CA ASN A 83 -3.05 7.05 -3.06
C ASN A 83 -3.64 7.01 -1.65
N TRP A 84 -2.80 6.92 -0.63
CA TRP A 84 -3.24 6.95 0.75
C TRP A 84 -3.94 8.26 1.12
N VAL A 85 -3.41 9.41 0.68
CA VAL A 85 -4.06 10.72 0.86
C VAL A 85 -5.39 10.79 0.11
N ILE A 86 -5.47 10.23 -1.10
CA ILE A 86 -6.71 10.21 -1.88
C ILE A 86 -7.77 9.33 -1.19
N SER A 87 -7.39 8.13 -0.71
CA SER A 87 -8.29 7.26 0.05
C SER A 87 -8.77 7.93 1.35
N LEU A 88 -7.92 8.68 2.05
CA LEU A 88 -8.32 9.50 3.20
C LEU A 88 -9.44 10.47 2.85
N TYR A 89 -9.26 11.20 1.76
CA TYR A 89 -10.22 12.19 1.33
C TYR A 89 -11.59 11.56 1.04
N PHE A 90 -11.63 10.41 0.35
CA PHE A 90 -12.88 9.70 0.06
C PHE A 90 -13.50 9.05 1.32
N ALA A 91 -12.68 8.48 2.20
CA ALA A 91 -13.15 7.95 3.48
C ALA A 91 -13.81 9.04 4.34
N LEU A 92 -13.25 10.25 4.39
CA LEU A 92 -13.84 11.40 5.09
C LEU A 92 -15.17 11.86 4.47
N ARG A 93 -15.37 11.62 3.17
CA ARG A 93 -16.63 11.90 2.46
C ARG A 93 -17.67 10.79 2.57
N GLY A 94 -17.33 9.67 3.21
CA GLY A 94 -18.21 8.49 3.27
C GLY A 94 -18.35 7.78 1.93
N GLU A 95 -17.42 8.02 0.99
CA GLU A 95 -17.47 7.45 -0.36
C GLU A 95 -16.67 6.13 -0.42
N GLU A 96 -17.32 5.09 -0.94
CA GLU A 96 -16.69 3.82 -1.30
C GLU A 96 -16.07 3.93 -2.69
N ARG A 97 -14.87 4.52 -2.77
CA ARG A 97 -14.07 4.49 -4.00
C ARG A 97 -12.80 3.68 -3.80
N THR A 98 -12.73 2.54 -4.49
CA THR A 98 -11.48 1.83 -4.71
C THR A 98 -10.66 2.60 -5.74
N ILE A 99 -9.40 2.88 -5.43
CA ILE A 99 -8.50 3.49 -6.39
C ILE A 99 -8.20 2.44 -7.49
N PRO A 100 -8.20 2.79 -8.79
CA PRO A 100 -8.15 1.83 -9.91
C PRO A 100 -7.01 0.80 -9.90
N LEU A 101 -5.90 1.06 -9.19
CA LEU A 101 -4.81 0.09 -9.03
C LEU A 101 -5.05 -0.92 -7.89
N ALA A 102 -5.72 -0.53 -6.82
CA ALA A 102 -6.15 -1.46 -5.78
C ALA A 102 -7.22 -2.41 -6.34
N ASP A 103 -8.17 -1.87 -7.12
CA ASP A 103 -9.28 -2.61 -7.71
C ASP A 103 -8.83 -3.75 -8.63
N ARG A 104 -7.79 -3.52 -9.46
CA ARG A 104 -7.21 -4.56 -10.34
C ARG A 104 -6.45 -5.65 -9.58
N VAL A 105 -5.87 -5.33 -8.43
CA VAL A 105 -5.14 -6.30 -7.61
C VAL A 105 -6.10 -7.12 -6.76
N THR A 106 -7.14 -6.49 -6.19
CA THR A 106 -8.18 -7.19 -5.43
C THR A 106 -9.05 -8.07 -6.32
N THR A 107 -9.47 -7.62 -7.50
CA THR A 107 -10.22 -8.47 -8.45
C THR A 107 -9.42 -9.71 -8.88
N ARG A 108 -8.10 -9.59 -9.03
CA ARG A 108 -7.23 -10.73 -9.34
C ARG A 108 -6.97 -11.66 -8.16
N LEU A 109 -6.96 -11.15 -6.93
CA LEU A 109 -6.67 -11.94 -5.72
C LEU A 109 -7.91 -12.56 -5.08
N PHE A 110 -9.08 -11.94 -5.22
CA PHE A 110 -10.30 -12.35 -4.50
C PHE A 110 -11.49 -12.70 -5.39
N GLY A 111 -11.37 -12.57 -6.73
CA GLY A 111 -12.53 -12.66 -7.62
C GLY A 111 -13.51 -11.51 -7.37
N GLU A 112 -14.45 -11.29 -8.29
CA GLU A 112 -15.40 -10.18 -8.22
C GLU A 112 -16.11 -10.12 -6.86
N ALA A 113 -15.69 -9.18 -6.01
CA ALA A 113 -16.39 -8.87 -4.78
C ALA A 113 -17.57 -7.96 -5.11
N GLY A 114 -18.64 -8.55 -5.65
CA GLY A 114 -19.95 -7.92 -5.79
C GLY A 114 -20.47 -7.86 -7.23
N ALA A 115 -21.18 -8.92 -7.62
CA ALA A 115 -22.48 -8.76 -8.27
C ALA A 115 -23.56 -8.78 -7.19
#